data_AF-A0A2E6KYZ9-F1
#
_entry.id   AF-A0A2E6KYZ9-F1
#
_cell.length_a   1.000
_cell.length_b   1.000
_cell.length_c   1.000
_cell.angle_alpha   90.00
_cell.angle_beta   90.00
_cell.angle_gamma   90.00
#
_symmetry.space_group_name_H-M   'P 1'
#
loop_
_entity.id
_entity.type
_entity.pdbx_description
1 polymer ?
#
loop_
_entity_poly.entity_id
_entity_poly.type
_entity_poly.pdbx_seq_one_letter_code
_entity_poly.pdbx_strand_id
1 'polypeptide(L)' 'MVESYRATIEWVGPAKLGTILLSAASRPGCSANLIETGGEVRLIVTIEDESIQSLRDTVDDLMVALADIEENDQ' A
#
# COMPACT_ATOMS: atom_id res chain seq x y z
N MET A 1 -22.15 3.31 -16.52
CA MET A 1 -21.15 3.66 -15.49
C MET A 1 -20.96 2.38 -14.73
N VAL A 2 -19.81 1.72 -14.87
CA VAL A 2 -19.51 0.51 -14.07
C VAL A 2 -19.18 1.01 -12.67
N GLU A 3 -19.72 0.36 -11.64
CA GLU A 3 -19.38 0.68 -10.26
C GLU A 3 -17.90 0.38 -10.02
N SER A 4 -17.18 1.29 -9.35
CA SER A 4 -15.78 1.10 -8.98
C SER A 4 -15.60 1.43 -7.50
N TYR A 5 -15.03 0.49 -6.76
CA TYR A 5 -14.65 0.66 -5.37
C TYR A 5 -13.18 1.02 -5.27
N ARG A 6 -12.84 1.88 -4.32
CA ARG A 6 -11.47 2.34 -4.09
C ARG A 6 -11.10 2.30 -2.62
N ALA A 7 -9.90 1.80 -2.32
CA ALA A 7 -9.25 1.94 -1.03
C ALA A 7 -7.93 2.71 -1.19
N THR A 8 -7.62 3.55 -0.21
CA THR A 8 -6.34 4.26 -0.12
C THR A 8 -5.72 3.98 1.24
N ILE A 9 -4.48 3.51 1.25
CA ILE A 9 -3.68 3.28 2.45
C ILE A 9 -2.52 4.27 2.42
N GLU A 10 -2.33 4.99 3.52
CA GLU A 10 -1.24 5.95 3.69
C GLU A 10 -0.35 5.53 4.86
N TRP A 11 0.96 5.58 4.64
CA TRP A 11 1.98 5.35 5.66
C TRP A 11 3.01 6.48 5.62
N VAL A 12 3.54 6.87 6.78
CA VAL A 12 4.58 7.88 6.92
C VAL A 12 5.67 7.36 7.84
N GLY A 13 6.93 7.53 7.44
CA GLY A 13 8.06 7.14 8.27
C GLY A 13 9.42 7.25 7.58
N PRO A 14 10.42 6.49 8.04
CA PRO A 14 11.78 6.56 7.51
C PRO A 14 11.88 6.12 6.04
N ALA A 15 12.72 6.78 5.26
CA ALA A 15 12.93 6.48 3.84
C ALA A 15 13.33 5.01 3.56
N LYS A 16 14.12 4.41 4.46
CA LYS A 16 14.54 3.01 4.37
C LYS A 16 13.33 2.08 4.37
N LEU A 17 12.49 2.15 5.42
CA LEU A 17 11.31 1.30 5.55
C LEU A 17 10.28 1.61 4.45
N GLY A 18 10.07 2.89 4.13
CA GLY A 18 9.18 3.30 3.05
C GLY A 18 9.55 2.73 1.67
N THR A 19 10.84 2.58 1.38
CA THR A 19 11.31 1.96 0.12
C THR A 19 11.00 0.45 0.09
N ILE A 20 11.13 -0.24 1.24
CA ILE A 20 10.82 -1.66 1.37
C ILE A 20 9.30 -1.87 1.23
N LEU A 21 8.49 -1.07 1.94
CA LEU A 21 7.04 -1.10 1.85
C LEU A 21 6.54 -0.75 0.43
N LEU A 22 7.14 0.23 -0.25
CA LEU A 22 6.84 0.54 -1.65
C LEU A 22 7.05 -0.68 -2.57
N SER A 23 8.14 -1.41 -2.36
CA SER A 23 8.45 -2.60 -3.16
C SER A 23 7.39 -3.69 -2.97
N ALA A 24 6.90 -3.86 -1.75
CA ALA A 24 5.82 -4.80 -1.44
C ALA A 24 4.44 -4.34 -1.93
N ALA A 25 4.18 -3.03 -1.92
CA ALA A 25 2.95 -2.44 -2.44
C ALA A 25 2.90 -2.38 -3.97
N SER A 26 4.02 -2.58 -4.66
CA SER A 26 4.11 -2.66 -6.13
C SER A 26 3.67 -4.03 -6.67
N ARG A 27 2.46 -4.47 -6.27
CA ARG A 27 1.84 -5.74 -6.66
C ARG A 27 0.67 -5.52 -7.64
N PRO A 28 0.25 -6.56 -8.39
CA PRO A 28 -0.93 -6.44 -9.26
C PRO A 28 -2.15 -5.95 -8.46
N GLY A 29 -2.91 -5.01 -9.03
CA GLY A 29 -4.07 -4.41 -8.37
C GLY A 29 -3.75 -3.23 -7.45
N CYS A 30 -2.48 -2.93 -7.19
CA CYS A 30 -2.06 -1.79 -6.37
C CYS A 30 -1.32 -0.74 -7.21
N SER A 31 -1.66 0.53 -6.98
CA SER A 31 -0.88 1.68 -7.45
C SER A 31 -0.22 2.34 -6.23
N ALA A 32 1.10 2.24 -6.13
CA ALA A 32 1.85 2.77 -5.00
C ALA A 32 2.75 3.95 -5.41
N ASN A 33 2.85 4.95 -4.55
CA ASN A 33 3.74 6.10 -4.74
C ASN A 33 4.41 6.49 -3.43
N LEU A 34 5.68 6.86 -3.50
CA LEU A 34 6.48 7.31 -2.37
C LEU A 34 6.86 8.78 -2.55
N ILE A 35 6.47 9.62 -1.60
CA ILE A 35 6.68 11.06 -1.64
C ILE A 35 7.63 11.43 -0.51
N GLU A 36 8.81 11.95 -0.83
CA GLU A 36 9.73 12.46 0.18
C GLU A 36 9.27 13.84 0.68
N THR A 37 9.23 14.04 1.98
CA THR A 37 8.88 15.34 2.59
C THR A 37 9.67 15.54 3.89
N GLY A 38 10.57 16.52 3.91
CA GLY A 38 11.14 17.05 5.15
C GLY A 38 11.94 16.06 6.01
N GLY A 39 12.49 14.99 5.42
CA GLY A 39 13.29 13.97 6.13
C GLY A 39 12.55 12.66 6.40
N GLU A 40 11.24 12.61 6.14
CA GLU A 40 10.42 11.41 6.13
C GLU A 40 9.87 11.14 4.73
N VAL A 41 9.34 9.94 4.52
CA VAL A 41 8.66 9.58 3.28
C VAL A 41 7.21 9.19 3.57
N ARG A 42 6.32 9.59 2.67
CA ARG A 42 4.92 9.19 2.67
C ARG A 42 4.69 8.17 1.57
N LEU A 43 4.28 6.96 1.93
CA LEU A 43 3.80 5.95 1.00
C LEU A 43 2.29 6.08 0.85
N ILE A 44 1.80 6.14 -0.38
CA ILE A 44 0.37 6.14 -0.71
C ILE A 44 0.12 4.95 -1.62
N VAL A 45 -0.74 4.03 -1.21
CA VAL A 45 -1.18 2.87 -2.00
C VAL A 45 -2.66 3.02 -2.30
N THR A 46 -3.01 3.02 -3.58
CA THR A 46 -4.39 3.05 -4.08
C THR A 46 -4.73 1.70 -4.70
N ILE A 47 -5.88 1.15 -4.34
CA ILE A 47 -6.45 -0.09 -4.88
C ILE A 47 -7.82 0.25 -5.44
N GLU A 48 -8.10 -0.14 -6.68
CA GLU A 48 -9.38 0.07 -7.36
C GLU A 48 -9.87 -1.25 -7.95
N ASP A 49 -11.14 -1.59 -7.72
CA ASP A 49 -11.76 -2.81 -8.24
C ASP A 49 -13.26 -2.59 -8.53
N GLU A 50 -13.85 -3.44 -9.36
CA GLU A 50 -15.28 -3.42 -9.70
C GLU A 50 -16.14 -4.17 -8.67
N SER A 51 -15.53 -4.95 -7.77
CA SER A 51 -16.19 -5.69 -6.70
C SER A 51 -15.61 -5.35 -5.34
N ILE A 52 -16.48 -5.10 -4.35
CA ILE A 52 -16.06 -4.91 -2.95
C ILE A 52 -15.38 -6.14 -2.37
N GLN A 53 -15.72 -7.34 -2.86
CA GLN A 53 -15.08 -8.58 -2.42
C GLN A 53 -13.63 -8.65 -2.90
N SER A 54 -13.40 -8.40 -4.20
CA SER A 54 -12.05 -8.36 -4.78
C SER A 54 -11.19 -7.25 -4.17
N LEU A 55 -11.79 -6.07 -3.90
CA LEU A 55 -11.12 -4.99 -3.19
C LEU A 55 -10.67 -5.45 -1.79
N ARG A 56 -11.56 -6.11 -1.04
CA ARG A 56 -11.24 -6.63 0.29
C ARG A 56 -10.10 -7.65 0.25
N ASP A 57 -10.15 -8.60 -0.68
CA ASP A 57 -9.13 -9.63 -0.80
C ASP A 57 -7.76 -8.99 -1.12
N THR A 58 -7.73 -8.02 -2.04
CA THR A 58 -6.49 -7.31 -2.40
C THR A 58 -5.95 -6.45 -1.24
N VAL A 59 -6.84 -5.81 -0.48
CA VAL A 59 -6.45 -5.03 0.71
C VAL A 59 -5.90 -5.95 1.79
N ASP A 60 -6.53 -7.09 2.06
CA ASP A 60 -6.10 -8.06 3.07
C ASP A 60 -4.71 -8.61 2.75
N ASP A 61 -4.50 -9.07 1.51
CA ASP A 61 -3.21 -9.54 1.02
C ASP A 61 -2.11 -8.47 1.15
N LEU A 62 -2.46 -7.22 0.85
CA LEU A 62 -1.55 -6.08 1.04
C LEU A 62 -1.19 -5.90 2.51
N MET A 63 -2.18 -5.87 3.41
CA MET A 63 -1.96 -5.66 4.84
C MET A 63 -1.09 -6.76 5.47
N VAL A 64 -1.31 -8.03 5.10
CA VAL A 64 -0.47 -9.15 5.55
C VAL A 64 0.99 -8.93 5.17
N ALA A 65 1.26 -8.58 3.92
CA ALA A 65 2.63 -8.40 3.46
C ALA A 65 3.32 -7.15 4.02
N LEU A 66 2.56 -6.08 4.31
CA LEU A 66 3.11 -4.91 5.00
C LEU A 66 3.43 -5.26 6.45
N ALA A 67 2.57 -6.01 7.13
CA ALA A 67 2.81 -6.49 8.50
C ALA A 67 4.06 -7.37 8.60
N ASP A 68 4.23 -8.32 7.67
CA ASP A 68 5.44 -9.16 7.59
C ASP A 68 6.73 -8.31 7.49
N ILE A 69 6.68 -7.17 6.78
CA ILE A 69 7.83 -6.27 6.66
C ILE A 69 8.08 -5.50 7.95
N GLU A 70 7.01 -4.99 8.58
CA GLU A 70 7.12 -4.26 9.84
C GLU A 70 7.67 -5.17 10.96
N GLU A 71 7.23 -6.42 11.04
CA GLU A 71 7.75 -7.40 12.01
C GLU A 71 9.22 -7.78 11.78
N ASN A 72 9.66 -7.80 10.51
CA ASN A 72 11.04 -8.14 10.15
C ASN A 72 12.03 -6.96 10.17
N ASP A 73 11.56 -5.70 10.27
CA ASP A 73 12.40 -4.50 10.44
C ASP A 73 12.57 -4.11 11.93
N GLN A 74 11.99 -4.87 12.87
CA GLN A 74 12.25 -4.77 14.33
C GLN A 74 13.59 -5.39 14.75
#